data_AF-A0A8T4E256-F1
#
_entry.id   AF-A0A8T4E256-F1
#
_cell.length_a   1.000
_cell.length_b   1.000
_cell.length_c   1.000
_cell.angle_alpha   90.00
_cell.angle_beta   90.00
_cell.angle_gamma   90.00
#
_symmetry.space_group_name_H-M   'P 1'
#
loop_
_entity.id
_entity.type
_entity.pdbx_description
1 polymer ?
#
loop_
_entity_poly.entity_id
_entity_poly.type
_entity_poly.pdbx_seq_one_letter_code
_entity_poly.pdbx_strand_id
1 'polypeptide(L)' 'MATGKCDVCGKDLYVGIIDDNVGGRCRICQRLCCRSHYKEGLCPYCIEKLGKT' A
#
# COMPACT_ATOMS: atom_id res chain seq x y z
N MET A 1 -2.01 -14.35 -12.09
CA MET A 1 -2.07 -12.94 -12.54
C MET A 1 -1.92 -12.05 -11.32
N ALA A 2 -1.01 -11.09 -11.35
CA ALA A 2 -0.99 -10.02 -10.34
C ALA A 2 -2.27 -9.19 -10.49
N THR A 3 -2.86 -8.81 -9.37
CA THR A 3 -4.16 -8.11 -9.30
C THR A 3 -4.00 -6.60 -9.14
N GLY A 4 -2.79 -6.11 -8.91
CA GLY A 4 -2.46 -4.69 -8.86
C GLY A 4 -0.96 -4.46 -8.69
N LYS A 5 -0.52 -3.20 -8.76
CA LYS A 5 0.87 -2.80 -8.50
C LYS A 5 0.91 -1.79 -7.36
N CYS A 6 2.01 -1.79 -6.61
CA CYS A 6 2.26 -0.76 -5.62
C CYS A 6 2.48 0.60 -6.32
N ASP A 7 1.73 1.61 -5.92
CA ASP A 7 1.79 2.96 -6.49
C ASP A 7 3.13 3.68 -6.17
N VAL A 8 3.86 3.18 -5.17
CA VAL A 8 5.12 3.79 -4.68
C VAL A 8 6.34 3.18 -5.38
N CYS A 9 6.45 1.85 -5.41
CA CYS A 9 7.62 1.15 -5.94
C CYS A 9 7.34 0.31 -7.20
N GLY A 10 6.11 0.29 -7.70
CA GLY A 10 5.72 -0.47 -8.89
C GLY A 10 5.68 -2.00 -8.72
N LYS A 11 6.02 -2.54 -7.54
CA LYS A 11 6.02 -3.98 -7.27
C LYS A 11 4.63 -4.58 -7.49
N ASP A 12 4.56 -5.69 -8.21
CA ASP A 12 3.32 -6.44 -8.40
C ASP A 12 2.78 -7.00 -7.07
N LEU A 13 1.47 -6.84 -6.87
CA LEU A 13 0.73 -7.22 -5.67
C LEU A 13 -0.39 -8.20 -6.04
N TYR A 14 -0.56 -9.21 -5.20
CA TYR A 14 -1.62 -10.20 -5.31
C TYR A 14 -2.68 -9.90 -4.25
N VAL A 15 -3.93 -9.73 -4.68
CA VAL A 15 -5.12 -9.32 -3.94
C VAL A 15 -6.05 -10.51 -4.06
N GLY A 16 -6.30 -11.21 -2.95
CA GLY A 16 -7.15 -12.41 -2.94
C GLY A 16 -6.44 -13.69 -2.47
N ILE A 17 -5.17 -13.62 -2.11
CA ILE A 17 -4.50 -14.69 -1.35
C ILE A 17 -4.18 -14.10 0.02
N ILE A 18 -4.64 -14.77 1.08
CA ILE A 18 -4.32 -14.45 2.47
C ILE A 18 -2.86 -14.86 2.67
N ASP A 19 -1.93 -14.08 2.14
CA ASP A 19 -0.50 -14.36 2.16
C ASP A 19 0.26 -13.08 2.49
N ASP A 20 1.35 -13.19 3.25
CA ASP A 20 2.09 -12.08 3.86
C ASP A 20 2.60 -10.99 2.87
N ASN A 21 2.46 -11.23 1.57
CA ASN A 21 2.56 -10.28 0.46
C ASN A 21 1.35 -9.33 0.29
N VAL A 22 0.45 -9.23 1.28
CA VAL A 22 -0.70 -8.33 1.27
C VAL A 22 -0.26 -6.86 1.22
N GLY A 23 -0.53 -6.21 0.09
CA GLY A 23 -0.60 -4.75 0.03
C GLY A 23 -1.97 -4.24 0.44
N GLY A 24 -2.03 -3.06 1.06
CA GLY A 24 -3.26 -2.41 1.49
C GLY A 24 -3.58 -1.16 0.65
N ARG A 25 -4.86 -0.76 0.62
CA ARG A 25 -5.26 0.55 0.07
C ARG A 25 -5.21 1.59 1.18
N CYS A 26 -4.55 2.71 0.91
CA CYS A 26 -4.50 3.83 1.85
C CYS A 26 -5.92 4.32 2.19
N ARG A 27 -6.25 4.45 3.49
CA ARG A 27 -7.58 4.92 3.92
C ARG A 27 -7.93 6.35 3.48
N ILE A 28 -6.93 7.16 3.11
CA ILE A 28 -7.12 8.57 2.70
C ILE A 28 -7.22 8.69 1.18
N CYS A 29 -6.21 8.21 0.44
CA CYS A 29 -6.12 8.41 -1.01
C CYS A 29 -6.45 7.16 -1.84
N GLN A 30 -6.80 6.04 -1.18
CA GLN A 30 -7.15 4.75 -1.80
C GLN A 30 -6.07 4.12 -2.70
N ARG A 31 -4.86 4.69 -2.75
CA ARG A 31 -3.71 4.12 -3.48
C ARG A 31 -3.30 2.78 -2.91
N LEU A 32 -3.00 1.84 -3.80
CA LEU A 32 -2.53 0.51 -3.44
C LEU A 32 -1.04 0.55 -3.09
N CYS A 33 -0.68 0.15 -1.89
CA CYS A 33 0.69 0.15 -1.40
C CYS A 33 1.06 -1.25 -0.90
N CYS A 34 2.28 -1.69 -1.19
CA CYS A 34 2.80 -2.92 -0.58
C CYS A 34 2.98 -2.72 0.93
N ARG A 35 3.01 -3.81 1.71
CA ARG A 35 3.14 -3.77 3.17
C ARG A 35 4.31 -2.90 3.65
N SER A 36 5.44 -2.88 2.94
CA SER A 36 6.60 -2.04 3.28
C SER A 36 6.31 -0.54 3.18
N HIS A 37 5.45 -0.12 2.25
CA HIS A 37 5.00 1.26 2.07
C HIS A 37 3.62 1.51 2.69
N TYR A 38 3.12 0.59 3.51
CA TYR A 38 1.81 0.69 4.13
C TYR A 38 1.98 0.66 5.64
N LYS A 39 1.96 1.84 6.28
CA LYS A 39 2.08 1.99 7.73
C LYS A 39 0.80 2.58 8.30
N GLU A 40 0.30 2.00 9.39
CA GLU A 40 -0.93 2.45 10.08
C GLU A 40 -2.17 2.64 9.17
N GLY A 41 -2.27 1.88 8.08
CA GLY A 41 -3.37 2.03 7.13
C GLY A 41 -3.19 3.14 6.09
N LEU A 42 -1.99 3.74 6.01
CA LEU A 42 -1.69 4.92 5.20
C LEU A 42 -0.50 4.64 4.25
N CYS A 43 -0.53 5.28 3.07
CA CYS A 43 0.61 5.32 2.16
C CYS A 43 1.64 6.38 2.60
N PRO A 44 2.91 6.29 2.17
CA PRO A 44 3.96 7.23 2.57
C PRO A 44 3.58 8.69 2.30
N TYR A 45 2.98 8.98 1.14
CA TYR A 45 2.52 10.33 0.79
C TYR A 45 1.50 10.90 1.78
N CYS A 46 0.56 10.08 2.25
CA CYS A 46 -0.43 10.52 3.22
C CYS A 46 0.15 10.63 4.63
N ILE A 47 1.09 9.74 5.01
CA ILE A 47 1.80 9.82 6.29
C ILE A 47 2.59 11.11 6.38
N GLU A 48 3.33 11.45 5.32
CA GLU A 48 4.12 12.68 5.23
C GLU A 48 3.22 13.92 5.28
N LYS A 49 2.12 13.94 4.52
CA LYS A 49 1.13 15.04 4.57
C LYS A 49 0.44 15.18 5.93
N LEU A 50 0.33 14.11 6.70
CA LEU A 50 -0.26 14.12 8.04
C LEU A 50 0.78 14.43 9.14
N GLY A 51 2.07 14.58 8.81
CA GLY A 51 3.12 14.91 9.76
C GLY A 51 3.47 13.78 10.74
N LYS A 52 3.18 12.53 10.40
CA LYS A 52 3.38 11.35 11.26
C LYS A 52 4.78 10.71 11.15
N THR A 53 5.82 11.52 11.00
CA THR A 53 7.22 11.07 10.82
C THR A 53 7.81 10.38 12.04
#